data_AF-A0A8S1FFR3-F1
#
_entry.id   AF-A0A8S1FFR3-F1
#
_cell.length_a   1.000
_cell.length_b   1.000
_cell.length_c   1.000
_cell.angle_alpha   90.00
_cell.angle_beta   90.00
_cell.angle_gamma   90.00
#
_symmetry.space_group_name_H-M   'P 1'
#
loop_
_entity.id
_entity.type
_entity.pdbx_description
1 polymer ?
#
loop_
_entity_poly.entity_id
_entity_poly.type
_entity_poly.pdbx_seq_one_letter_code
_entity_poly.pdbx_strand_id
1 'polypeptide(L)'
;MEEEDAEDIQNHADSVPGGAAEEGPGKEYEIYIKNEELVDKLKLLNYENNFLKLGSAYKTIHRHYFVKSTNVGEQFFLFTSLAAWLIRISGNENYPMPQEFDDPNSTVTLITNEAKNKVRLEFFIFQFDILLLCEVRNP
;
A
#
# COMPACT_ATOMS: atom_id res chain seq x y z
N MET A 1 -62.48 -40.57 12.76
CA MET A 1 -62.48 -39.10 12.83
C MET A 1 -61.39 -38.76 13.82
N GLU A 2 -60.15 -38.47 13.48
CA GLU A 2 -59.32 -38.20 12.28
C GLU A 2 -57.89 -38.50 12.82
N GLU A 3 -56.98 -39.24 12.16
CA GLU A 3 -56.12 -38.79 11.04
C GLU A 3 -55.46 -37.43 11.38
N GLU A 4 -54.15 -37.17 11.37
CA GLU A 4 -52.94 -37.73 10.75
C GLU A 4 -51.74 -36.97 11.41
N ASP A 5 -50.57 -37.60 11.49
CA ASP A 5 -49.21 -37.14 11.09
C ASP A 5 -48.78 -35.65 11.29
N ALA A 6 -47.53 -35.25 11.48
CA ALA A 6 -46.21 -35.82 11.79
C ALA A 6 -45.24 -34.60 11.84
N GLU A 7 -43.97 -34.86 12.17
CA GLU A 7 -42.77 -34.13 11.73
C GLU A 7 -42.19 -32.94 12.54
N ASP A 8 -40.96 -33.23 12.98
CA ASP A 8 -39.73 -32.43 12.98
C ASP A 8 -39.68 -31.06 13.67
N ILE A 9 -39.04 -31.10 14.84
CA ILE A 9 -38.28 -29.99 15.41
C ILE A 9 -37.14 -29.69 14.44
N GLN A 10 -37.40 -28.79 13.50
CA GLN A 10 -36.36 -28.21 12.65
C GLN A 10 -35.55 -27.24 13.52
N ASN A 11 -34.50 -27.78 14.14
CA ASN A 11 -33.40 -27.00 14.70
C ASN A 11 -32.78 -26.20 13.56
N HIS A 12 -33.24 -24.96 13.39
CA HIS A 12 -32.57 -23.98 12.57
C HIS A 12 -31.25 -23.67 13.30
N ALA A 13 -30.21 -24.42 12.93
CA ALA A 13 -28.83 -24.04 13.14
C ALA A 13 -28.62 -22.75 12.34
N ASP A 14 -29.02 -21.62 12.92
CA ASP A 14 -28.68 -20.34 12.36
C ASP A 14 -27.17 -20.22 12.45
N SER A 15 -26.60 -20.34 11.26
CA SER A 15 -25.18 -20.43 11.02
C SER A 15 -24.64 -19.07 11.36
N VAL A 16 -24.04 -18.91 12.55
CA VAL A 16 -23.26 -17.71 12.88
C VAL A 16 -22.24 -17.55 11.76
N PRO A 17 -22.37 -16.55 10.85
CA PRO A 17 -21.32 -16.28 9.90
C PRO A 17 -20.22 -15.61 10.72
N GLY A 18 -19.16 -16.36 10.95
CA GLY A 18 -17.97 -15.84 11.60
C GLY A 18 -17.40 -14.64 10.85
N GLY A 19 -16.74 -13.77 11.61
CA GLY A 19 -15.63 -13.00 11.08
C GLY A 19 -15.92 -11.59 10.59
N ALA A 20 -16.73 -10.81 11.29
CA ALA A 20 -16.44 -9.37 11.36
C ALA A 20 -15.43 -9.17 12.49
N ALA A 21 -14.14 -9.38 12.20
CA ALA A 21 -13.09 -8.81 13.03
C ALA A 21 -13.23 -7.29 12.89
N GLU A 22 -14.04 -6.68 13.76
CA GLU A 22 -14.14 -5.24 13.86
C GLU A 22 -12.73 -4.70 14.01
N GLU A 23 -12.29 -3.95 13.01
CA GLU A 23 -10.96 -3.38 12.96
C GLU A 23 -10.85 -2.33 14.06
N GLY A 24 -10.41 -2.76 15.25
CA GLY A 24 -10.23 -1.87 16.37
C GLY A 24 -9.26 -0.73 16.05
N PRO A 25 -9.32 0.39 16.77
CA PRO A 25 -8.50 1.59 16.53
C PRO A 25 -6.99 1.34 16.55
N GLY A 26 -6.54 0.20 17.06
CA GLY A 26 -5.15 -0.26 16.96
C GLY A 26 -4.67 -0.47 15.52
N LYS A 27 -5.53 -0.96 14.61
CA LYS A 27 -5.17 -1.13 13.20
C LYS A 27 -4.95 0.19 12.48
N GLU A 28 -5.73 1.22 12.82
CA GLU A 28 -5.53 2.56 12.24
C GLU A 28 -4.15 3.12 12.62
N TYR A 29 -3.70 2.86 13.84
CA TYR A 29 -2.37 3.28 14.32
C TYR A 29 -1.21 2.56 13.61
N GLU A 30 -1.39 1.31 13.17
CA GLU A 30 -0.35 0.58 12.42
C GLU A 30 0.08 1.32 11.15
N ILE A 31 -0.86 1.98 10.46
CA ILE A 31 -0.56 2.73 9.23
C ILE A 31 0.32 3.95 9.54
N TYR A 32 0.10 4.61 10.69
CA TYR A 32 0.94 5.72 11.14
C TYR A 32 2.36 5.24 11.44
N ILE A 33 2.52 4.15 12.18
CA ILE A 33 3.84 3.56 12.49
C ILE A 33 4.58 3.16 11.21
N LYS A 34 3.91 2.47 10.29
CA LYS A 34 4.50 2.08 8.99
C LYS A 34 4.97 3.29 8.20
N ASN A 35 4.20 4.37 8.20
CA ASN A 35 4.59 5.59 7.50
C ASN A 35 5.78 6.30 8.18
N GLU A 36 5.84 6.32 9.51
CA GLU A 36 7.01 6.85 10.24
C GLU A 36 8.27 6.05 9.91
N GLU A 37 8.20 4.72 9.94
CA GLU A 37 9.33 3.85 9.57
C GLU A 37 9.78 4.06 8.12
N LEU A 38 8.84 4.21 7.18
CA LEU A 38 9.13 4.55 5.78
C LEU A 38 9.93 5.85 5.70
N VAL A 39 9.45 6.92 6.35
CA VAL A 39 10.11 8.23 6.30
C VAL A 39 11.52 8.17 6.91
N ASP A 40 11.70 7.42 8.00
CA ASP A 40 13.02 7.27 8.61
C ASP A 40 13.99 6.46 7.73
N LYS A 41 13.53 5.41 7.05
CA LYS A 41 14.32 4.68 6.04
C LYS A 41 14.73 5.59 4.88
N LEU A 42 13.84 6.47 4.41
CA LEU A 42 14.17 7.43 3.36
C LEU A 42 15.24 8.44 3.79
N LYS A 43 15.21 8.91 5.04
CA LYS A 43 16.26 9.80 5.58
C LYS A 43 17.61 9.10 5.64
N LEU A 44 17.66 7.82 6.02
CA LEU A 44 18.90 7.02 5.98
C LEU A 44 19.48 6.91 4.56
N LEU A 45 18.62 6.86 3.55
CA LEU A 45 19.01 6.88 2.12
C LEU A 45 19.32 8.30 1.59
N ASN A 46 19.29 9.32 2.45
CA ASN A 46 19.52 10.72 2.11
C ASN A 46 18.61 11.18 0.94
N TYR A 47 17.33 10.78 0.97
CA TYR A 47 16.38 11.08 -0.10
C TYR A 47 16.23 12.59 -0.35
N GLU A 48 16.36 13.44 0.67
CA GLU A 48 16.23 14.89 0.53
C GLU A 48 17.30 15.48 -0.41
N ASN A 49 18.51 14.92 -0.40
CA ASN A 49 19.58 15.40 -1.26
C ASN A 49 19.61 14.74 -2.63
N ASN A 50 19.04 13.55 -2.77
CA ASN A 50 19.12 12.77 -3.99
C ASN A 50 17.81 12.80 -4.77
N PHE A 51 16.68 12.52 -4.12
CA PHE A 51 15.35 12.47 -4.74
C PHE A 51 14.76 13.87 -4.95
N LEU A 52 14.76 14.75 -3.94
CA LEU A 52 14.15 16.08 -4.07
C LEU A 52 14.89 16.99 -5.08
N LYS A 53 16.16 16.68 -5.38
CA LYS A 53 16.94 17.40 -6.40
C LYS A 53 16.61 16.97 -7.83
N LEU A 54 15.86 15.88 -8.05
CA LEU A 54 15.47 15.45 -9.40
C LEU A 54 14.46 16.41 -10.04
N GLY A 55 13.74 17.24 -9.27
CA GLY A 55 12.76 18.17 -9.82
C GLY A 55 11.93 18.87 -8.75
N SER A 56 11.37 20.03 -9.11
CA SER A 56 10.50 20.84 -8.24
C SER A 56 9.13 20.20 -7.95
N ALA A 57 8.75 19.17 -8.70
CA ALA A 57 7.53 18.40 -8.48
C ALA A 57 7.60 17.52 -7.22
N TYR A 58 8.81 17.21 -6.74
CA TYR A 58 9.00 16.36 -5.57
C TYR A 58 9.03 17.19 -4.30
N LYS A 59 8.13 16.88 -3.37
CA LYS A 59 8.02 17.55 -2.08
C LYS A 59 8.56 16.68 -0.95
N THR A 60 8.94 17.32 0.14
CA THR A 60 9.34 16.63 1.37
C THR A 60 8.19 15.77 1.89
N ILE A 61 8.49 14.54 2.28
CA ILE A 61 7.48 13.59 2.76
C ILE A 61 7.37 13.75 4.27
N HIS A 62 6.24 14.29 4.75
CA HIS A 62 5.98 14.40 6.18
C HIS A 62 5.57 13.04 6.79
N ARG A 63 5.76 12.88 8.10
CA ARG A 63 5.47 11.64 8.86
C ARG A 63 4.04 11.09 8.76
N HIS A 64 3.10 11.88 8.25
CA HIS A 64 1.70 11.46 8.07
C HIS A 64 1.21 11.70 6.64
N TYR A 65 2.13 11.98 5.71
CA TYR A 65 1.80 12.44 4.37
C TYR A 65 0.99 11.40 3.57
N PHE A 66 1.38 10.12 3.63
CA PHE A 66 0.64 9.06 2.94
C PHE A 66 -0.59 8.56 3.72
N VAL A 67 -0.67 8.88 5.02
CA VAL A 67 -1.78 8.44 5.89
C VAL A 67 -3.03 9.31 5.71
N LYS A 68 -2.85 10.63 5.61
CA LYS A 68 -3.98 11.54 5.39
C LYS A 68 -4.14 11.85 3.91
N SER A 69 -5.21 11.35 3.29
CA SER A 69 -5.53 11.61 1.88
C SER A 69 -6.00 13.05 1.67
N THR A 70 -5.07 13.99 1.47
CA THR A 70 -5.40 15.37 1.09
C THR A 70 -5.56 15.52 -0.42
N ASN A 71 -4.65 14.90 -1.18
CA ASN A 71 -4.68 14.87 -2.64
C ASN A 71 -4.20 13.49 -3.12
N VAL A 72 -5.14 12.63 -3.52
CA VAL A 72 -4.84 11.24 -3.88
C VAL A 72 -3.94 11.15 -5.12
N GLY A 73 -4.14 12.03 -6.11
CA GLY A 73 -3.34 12.05 -7.34
C GLY A 73 -1.88 12.42 -7.06
N GLU A 74 -1.66 13.50 -6.30
CA GLU A 74 -0.31 13.93 -5.91
C GLU A 74 0.40 12.91 -5.03
N GLN A 75 -0.32 12.27 -4.10
CA GLN A 75 0.23 11.20 -3.26
C GLN A 75 0.64 10.00 -4.10
N PHE A 76 -0.19 9.61 -5.07
CA PHE A 76 0.11 8.51 -5.97
C PHE A 76 1.32 8.81 -6.86
N PHE A 77 1.38 10.00 -7.44
CA PHE A 77 2.53 10.45 -8.23
C PHE A 77 3.82 10.45 -7.40
N LEU A 78 3.79 11.00 -6.18
CA LEU A 78 4.95 11.04 -5.31
C LEU A 78 5.39 9.62 -4.89
N PHE A 79 4.43 8.75 -4.59
CA PHE A 79 4.68 7.36 -4.21
C PHE A 79 5.32 6.56 -5.34
N THR A 80 4.74 6.62 -6.54
CA THR A 80 5.26 5.90 -7.71
C THR A 80 6.62 6.44 -8.14
N SER A 81 6.83 7.76 -8.07
CA SER A 81 8.13 8.39 -8.29
C SER A 81 9.18 7.93 -7.27
N LEU A 82 8.80 7.85 -5.99
CA LEU A 82 9.69 7.35 -4.95
C LEU A 82 10.10 5.91 -5.22
N ALA A 83 9.15 5.03 -5.55
CA ALA A 83 9.43 3.64 -5.88
C ALA A 83 10.36 3.52 -7.11
N ALA A 84 10.13 4.33 -8.14
CA ALA A 84 11.01 4.41 -9.32
C ALA A 84 12.43 4.84 -8.95
N TRP A 85 12.58 5.83 -8.08
CA TRP A 85 13.88 6.27 -7.58
C TRP A 85 14.59 5.18 -6.76
N LEU A 86 13.86 4.46 -5.91
CA LEU A 86 14.39 3.31 -5.17
C LEU A 86 14.88 2.21 -6.12
N ILE A 87 14.15 1.94 -7.20
CA ILE A 87 14.58 1.01 -8.26
C ILE A 87 15.88 1.49 -8.90
N ARG A 88 16.02 2.78 -9.17
CA ARG A 88 17.26 3.37 -9.74
C ARG A 88 18.47 3.14 -8.83
N ILE A 89 18.37 3.51 -7.56
CA ILE A 89 19.49 3.35 -6.61
C ILE A 89 19.78 1.88 -6.27
N SER A 90 18.82 0.98 -6.48
CA SER A 90 19.03 -0.49 -6.38
C SER A 90 19.75 -1.09 -7.61
N GLY A 91 20.27 -0.26 -8.51
CA GLY A 91 21.08 -0.68 -9.65
C GLY A 91 20.32 -0.82 -10.97
N ASN A 92 19.18 -0.16 -11.15
CA ASN A 92 18.57 0.04 -12.48
C ASN A 92 18.49 1.54 -12.76
N GLU A 93 19.66 2.16 -12.89
CA GLU A 93 19.81 3.62 -13.04
C GLU A 93 19.00 4.22 -14.20
N ASN A 94 18.71 3.41 -15.22
CA ASN A 94 17.97 3.80 -16.42
C ASN A 94 16.45 3.59 -16.30
N TYR A 95 15.93 3.14 -15.15
CA TYR A 95 14.50 2.96 -14.96
C TYR A 95 13.74 4.29 -15.19
N PRO A 96 12.65 4.34 -15.97
CA PRO A 96 11.94 5.59 -16.25
C PRO A 96 11.24 6.15 -14.99
N MET A 97 11.26 7.46 -14.80
CA MET A 97 10.44 8.11 -13.76
C MET A 97 9.01 8.27 -14.26
N PRO A 98 8.00 7.86 -13.47
CA PRO A 98 6.60 8.13 -13.75
C PRO A 98 6.33 9.62 -13.94
N GLN A 99 5.32 9.94 -14.76
CA GLN A 99 4.76 11.28 -14.93
C GLN A 99 3.42 11.40 -14.21
N GLU A 100 3.02 12.62 -13.87
CA GLU A 100 1.76 12.89 -13.16
C GLU A 100 0.51 12.46 -13.95
N PHE A 101 0.61 12.44 -15.28
CA PHE A 101 -0.48 12.07 -16.18
C PHE A 101 -0.35 10.64 -16.76
N ASP A 102 0.63 9.85 -16.27
CA ASP A 102 0.74 8.46 -16.67
C ASP A 102 -0.44 7.64 -16.14
N ASP A 103 -0.84 6.61 -16.88
CA ASP A 103 -1.89 5.70 -16.46
C ASP A 103 -1.49 5.01 -15.13
N PRO A 104 -2.34 5.10 -14.07
CA PRO A 104 -2.01 4.55 -12.76
C PRO A 104 -1.74 3.04 -12.78
N ASN A 105 -2.56 2.29 -13.52
CA ASN A 105 -2.48 0.83 -13.56
C ASN A 105 -1.20 0.36 -14.26
N SER A 106 -0.86 1.01 -15.38
CA SER A 106 0.36 0.76 -16.13
C SER A 106 1.59 1.10 -15.29
N THR A 107 1.57 2.24 -14.60
CA THR A 107 2.67 2.67 -13.71
C THR A 107 2.92 1.67 -12.58
N VAL A 108 1.86 1.23 -11.89
CA VAL A 108 1.97 0.22 -10.82
C VAL A 108 2.49 -1.10 -11.38
N THR A 109 2.04 -1.51 -12.56
CA THR A 109 2.47 -2.77 -13.20
C THR A 109 3.97 -2.73 -13.50
N LEU A 110 4.48 -1.63 -14.05
CA LEU A 110 5.91 -1.45 -14.34
C LEU A 110 6.76 -1.54 -13.07
N ILE A 111 6.39 -0.78 -12.04
CA ILE A 111 7.10 -0.76 -10.74
C ILE A 111 7.09 -2.15 -10.11
N THR A 112 5.93 -2.82 -10.11
CA THR A 112 5.76 -4.14 -9.50
C THR A 112 6.59 -5.20 -10.24
N ASN A 113 6.64 -5.15 -11.57
CA ASN A 113 7.43 -6.08 -12.37
C ASN A 113 8.93 -5.92 -12.09
N GLU A 114 9.43 -4.68 -12.01
CA GLU A 114 10.83 -4.43 -11.66
C GLU A 114 11.16 -4.84 -10.22
N ALA A 115 10.27 -4.53 -9.27
CA ALA A 115 10.44 -4.93 -7.87
C ALA A 115 10.51 -6.45 -7.72
N LYS A 116 9.68 -7.20 -8.46
CA LYS A 116 9.70 -8.68 -8.50
C LYS A 116 10.96 -9.24 -9.18
N ASN A 117 11.46 -8.60 -10.23
CA ASN A 117 12.66 -9.06 -10.93
C ASN A 117 13.93 -8.88 -10.07
N LYS A 118 13.91 -7.95 -9.10
CA LYS A 118 15.04 -7.65 -8.22
C LYS A 118 14.89 -8.21 -6.79
N VAL A 119 14.18 -9.33 -6.64
CA VAL A 119 13.94 -10.06 -5.37
C VAL A 119 15.22 -10.51 -4.61
N ARG A 120 16.43 -10.21 -5.08
CA ARG A 120 17.64 -10.24 -4.24
C ARG A 120 17.86 -8.97 -3.39
N LEU A 121 16.80 -8.20 -3.12
CA LEU A 121 16.74 -7.21 -2.04
C LEU A 121 16.48 -7.90 -0.69
N GLU A 122 17.20 -8.98 -0.37
CA GLU A 122 17.06 -9.72 0.90
C GLU A 122 17.44 -8.90 2.15
N PHE A 123 17.68 -7.59 2.06
CA PHE A 123 18.12 -6.82 3.22
C PHE A 123 17.43 -5.48 3.51
N PHE A 124 16.53 -4.93 2.67
CA PHE A 124 16.10 -3.54 2.91
C PHE A 124 14.60 -3.20 2.89
N ILE A 125 13.70 -3.97 2.27
CA ILE A 125 12.32 -3.47 2.02
C ILE A 125 11.24 -4.59 2.18
N PHE A 126 11.51 -5.68 2.91
CA PHE A 126 10.53 -6.78 3.02
C PHE A 126 9.38 -6.57 4.02
N GLN A 127 9.23 -5.37 4.57
CA GLN A 127 8.02 -4.96 5.31
C GLN A 127 7.39 -3.72 4.67
N PHE A 128 7.32 -3.69 3.34
CA PHE A 128 6.51 -2.70 2.64
C PHE A 128 5.19 -3.33 2.24
N ASP A 129 4.21 -3.08 3.11
CA ASP A 129 2.77 -3.13 2.88
C ASP A 129 2.31 -2.19 1.74
N ILE A 130 2.97 -2.25 0.58
CA ILE A 130 2.55 -1.51 -0.62
C ILE A 130 1.23 -2.08 -1.15
N LEU A 131 0.94 -3.36 -0.89
CA LEU A 131 -0.38 -3.92 -1.18
C LEU A 131 -1.46 -3.50 -0.17
N LEU A 132 -1.15 -3.32 1.11
CA LEU A 132 -2.17 -2.99 2.11
C LEU A 132 -2.73 -1.57 1.94
N LEU A 133 -1.90 -0.62 1.46
CA LEU A 133 -2.38 0.74 1.15
C LEU A 133 -3.20 0.82 -0.15
N CYS A 134 -2.99 -0.09 -1.10
CA CYS A 134 -3.82 -0.18 -2.31
C CYS A 134 -5.14 -0.92 -2.04
N GLU A 135 -5.14 -1.98 -1.25
CA GLU A 135 -6.35 -2.78 -0.95
C GLU A 135 -7.39 -1.99 -0.13
N VAL A 136 -6.95 -1.09 0.76
CA VAL A 136 -7.86 -0.29 1.62
C VAL A 136 -8.44 0.93 0.87
N ARG A 137 -7.96 1.26 -0.33
CA ARG A 137 -8.37 2.48 -1.05
C ARG A 137 -9.11 2.20 -2.37
N ASN A 138 -9.59 0.99 -2.60
CA ASN A 138 -10.47 0.66 -3.73
C ASN A 138 -11.83 0.13 -3.22
N PRO A 139 -12.88 0.97 -3.18
CA PRO A 139 -14.24 0.46 -2.96
C PRO A 139 -14.77 -0.33 -4.17
#